data_AF-A0A3D5JF33-F1
#
_entry.id   AF-A0A3D5JF33-F1
#
_cell.length_a   1.000
_cell.length_b   1.000
_cell.length_c   1.000
_cell.angle_alpha   90.00
_cell.angle_beta   90.00
_cell.angle_gamma   90.00
#
_symmetry.space_group_name_H-M   'P 1'
#
loop_
_entity.id
_entity.type
_entity.pdbx_description
1 polymer ?
#
loop_
_entity_poly.entity_id
_entity_poly.type
_entity_poly.pdbx_seq_one_letter_code
_entity_poly.pdbx_strand_id
1 'polypeptide(L)' 'GHSMPAEQGGGTPSSELLLVYTSGTTGRPKGAVLAQPAMRANAAMSHHAYAMTP' A
#
# COMPACT_ATOMS: atom_id res chain seq x y z
N GLY A 1 -9.00 -0.23 -15.99
CA GLY A 1 -7.66 -0.33 -15.38
C GLY A 1 -7.47 0.87 -14.50
N HIS A 2 -6.77 0.74 -13.37
CA HIS A 2 -6.43 1.90 -12.52
C HIS A 2 -5.60 2.87 -13.37
N SER A 3 -6.20 4.00 -13.75
CA SER A 3 -5.50 5.07 -14.44
C SER A 3 -4.57 5.71 -13.42
N MET A 4 -3.26 5.53 -13.56
CA MET A 4 -2.30 6.28 -12.77
C MET A 4 -2.49 7.77 -13.13
N PRO A 5 -2.94 8.62 -12.19
CA PRO A 5 -3.11 10.03 -12.50
C PRO A 5 -1.75 10.62 -12.90
N ALA A 6 -1.78 11.51 -13.89
CA ALA A 6 -0.61 12.28 -14.30
C ALA A 6 0.01 12.96 -13.07
N GLU A 7 1.34 12.97 -13.01
CA GLU A 7 2.17 13.47 -11.91
C GLU A 7 1.72 14.89 -11.48
N GLN A 8 0.84 14.96 -10.49
CA GLN A 8 0.47 16.19 -9.81
C GLN A 8 0.71 15.94 -8.32
N GLY A 9 1.84 16.45 -7.85
CA GLY A 9 2.34 16.24 -6.49
C GLY A 9 1.30 16.66 -5.45
N GLY A 10 0.68 15.66 -4.82
CA GLY A 10 -0.32 15.86 -3.79
C GLY A 10 -1.21 14.64 -3.59
N GLY A 11 -0.65 13.51 -3.16
CA GLY A 11 -1.46 12.37 -2.72
C GLY A 11 -2.33 12.76 -1.52
N THR A 12 -3.60 12.43 -1.56
CA THR A 12 -4.49 12.57 -0.39
C THR A 12 -4.18 11.46 0.62
N PRO A 13 -4.54 11.63 1.90
CA PRO A 13 -4.40 10.55 2.88
C PRO A 13 -5.15 9.25 2.53
N SER A 14 -6.08 9.27 1.56
CA SER A 14 -6.79 8.09 1.05
C SER A 14 -6.29 7.59 -0.31
N SER A 15 -5.26 8.22 -0.88
CA SER A 15 -4.74 7.84 -2.20
C SER A 15 -4.11 6.45 -2.20
N GLU A 16 -4.25 5.73 -3.32
CA GLU A 16 -3.53 4.49 -3.59
C GLU A 16 -2.01 4.73 -3.53
N LEU A 17 -1.26 3.79 -2.93
CA LEU A 17 0.17 3.96 -2.66
C LEU A 17 1.01 2.74 -3.08
N LEU A 18 0.49 1.52 -2.91
CA LEU A 18 1.26 0.29 -3.15
C LEU A 18 0.41 -0.75 -3.88
N LEU A 19 0.96 -1.34 -4.95
CA LEU A 19 0.38 -2.51 -5.62
C LEU A 19 1.30 -3.71 -5.41
N VAL A 20 0.79 -4.75 -4.74
CA VAL A 20 1.49 -6.02 -4.54
C VAL A 20 0.88 -7.08 -5.43
N TYR A 21 1.73 -7.75 -6.20
CA TYR A 21 1.34 -8.97 -6.92
C TYR A 21 1.71 -10.21 -6.13
N THR A 22 0.80 -11.17 -6.08
CA THR A 22 1.01 -12.48 -5.48
C THR A 22 0.70 -13.58 -6.47
N SER A 23 1.30 -14.75 -6.28
CA SER A 23 0.98 -15.93 -7.09
C SER A 23 -0.51 -16.27 -6.92
N GLY A 24 -1.20 -16.51 -8.03
CA GLY A 24 -2.59 -16.95 -8.04
C GLY A 24 -2.69 -18.44 -8.32
N THR A 25 -3.56 -19.14 -7.60
CA THR A 25 -3.83 -20.58 -7.80
C THR A 25 -4.44 -20.90 -9.16
N THR A 26 -5.00 -19.90 -9.85
CA THR A 26 -5.60 -20.03 -11.19
C THR A 26 -4.60 -19.75 -12.32
N GLY A 27 -3.30 -19.72 -12.03
CA GLY A 27 -2.22 -19.45 -13.01
C GLY A 27 -2.09 -17.98 -13.42
N ARG A 28 -2.90 -17.07 -12.85
CA ARG A 28 -2.81 -15.62 -13.07
C ARG A 28 -2.50 -14.90 -11.75
N PRO A 29 -1.47 -14.04 -11.68
CA PRO A 29 -1.16 -13.28 -10.47
C PRO A 29 -2.32 -12.39 -10.02
N LYS A 30 -2.49 -12.27 -8.70
CA LYS A 30 -3.49 -11.38 -8.09
C LYS A 30 -2.82 -10.08 -7.66
N GLY A 31 -3.45 -8.94 -7.97
CA GLY A 31 -3.00 -7.62 -7.53
C GLY A 31 -3.79 -7.14 -6.30
N ALA A 32 -3.08 -6.73 -5.25
CA ALA A 32 -3.65 -6.04 -4.10
C ALA A 32 -3.20 -4.58 -4.10
N VAL A 33 -4.14 -3.65 -4.18
CA VAL A 33 -3.87 -2.21 -4.09
C VAL A 33 -4.10 -1.77 -2.64
N LEU A 34 -3.11 -1.09 -2.06
CA LEU A 34 -3.15 -0.54 -0.72
C LEU A 34 -3.06 0.98 -0.79
N ALA A 35 -4.00 1.64 -0.11
CA ALA A 35 -3.98 3.09 0.07
C ALA A 35 -3.03 3.52 1.21
N GLN A 36 -2.68 4.81 1.23
CA GLN A 36 -1.84 5.40 2.28
C GLN A 36 -2.23 5.04 3.73
N PRO A 37 -3.53 4.93 4.13
CA PRO A 37 -3.89 4.57 5.50
C PRO A 37 -3.40 3.18 5.90
N ALA A 38 -3.39 2.22 4.96
CA ALA A 38 -2.92 0.86 5.23
C ALA A 38 -1.43 0.84 5.56
N MET A 39 -0.62 1.63 4.84
CA MET A 39 0.81 1.74 5.11
C MET A 39 1.10 2.44 6.44
N ARG A 40 0.33 3.48 6.79
CA ARG A 40 0.45 4.16 8.10
C ARG A 40 0.11 3.23 9.25
N ALA A 41 -0.99 2.47 9.14
CA ALA A 41 -1.39 1.49 10.14
C ALA A 41 -0.30 0.42 10.33
N ASN A 42 0.24 -0.11 9.22
CA ASN A 42 1.33 -1.09 9.28
C ASN A 42 2.58 -0.53 9.97
N ALA A 43 2.98 0.70 9.65
CA ALA A 43 4.13 1.35 10.28
C ALA A 43 3.93 1.54 11.80
N ALA A 44 2.76 2.04 12.22
CA ALA A 44 2.44 2.22 13.63
C ALA A 44 2.44 0.87 14.40
N MET A 45 1.83 -0.16 13.81
CA MET A 45 1.84 -1.51 14.40
C MET A 45 3.25 -2.07 14.51
N SER A 46 4.07 -1.92 13.46
CA SER A 46 5.45 -2.41 13.46
C SER A 46 6.27 -1.69 14.54
N HIS A 47 6.15 -0.36 14.64
CA HIS A 47 6.83 0.43 15.65
C HIS A 47 6.51 -0.07 17.06
N HIS A 48 5.24 -0.33 17.36
CA HIS A 48 4.84 -0.90 18.64
C HIS A 48 5.35 -2.34 18.83
N ALA A 49 5.21 -3.20 17.82
CA ALA A 49 5.57 -4.61 17.90
C ALA A 49 7.08 -4.83 18.16
N TYR A 50 7.91 -3.93 17.63
CA TYR A 50 9.37 -4.03 17.74
C TYR A 50 9.98 -3.01 18.70
N ALA A 51 9.15 -2.33 19.50
CA ALA A 51 9.57 -1.29 20.44
C ALA A 51 10.59 -0.31 19.83
N MET A 52 10.33 0.09 18.57
CA MET A 52 11.21 1.04 17.88
C MET A 52 11.23 2.35 18.65
N THR A 53 12.40 2.95 18.74
CA THR A 53 12.58 4.30 19.30
C THR A 53 12.76 5.29 18.14
N PRO A 54 12.45 6.58 18.36
CA PRO A 54 12.73 7.62 17.37
C PRO A 54 14.19 7.64 16.91
#